data_AF-A0A5C8Z4M1-F1
#
_entry.id   AF-A0A5C8Z4M1-F1
#
_cell.length_a   1.000
_cell.length_b   1.000
_cell.length_c   1.000
_cell.angle_alpha   90.00
_cell.angle_beta   90.00
_cell.angle_gamma   90.00
#
_symmetry.space_group_name_H-M   'P 1'
#
loop_
_entity.id
_entity.type
_entity.pdbx_description
1 polymer ?
#
loop_
_entity_poly.entity_id
_entity_poly.type
_entity_poly.pdbx_seq_one_letter_code
_entity_poly.pdbx_strand_id
1 'polypeptide(L)'
;MDYKAIGDALTTIGKEITKANNKLDQVLEKLVEFENLEEQKKSAIAAIEADNFSDALELVKTLDKGKQKRLDLLQQEEEIRKTLESLRESAQATAEGKIPDNLSAQD
;
A
#
# COMPACT_ATOMS: atom_id res chain seq x y z
N MET A 1 -7.39 10.44 34.94
CA MET A 1 -7.42 10.25 33.48
C MET A 1 -7.94 11.52 32.88
N ASP A 2 -7.20 12.11 31.93
CA ASP A 2 -7.69 13.24 31.15
C ASP A 2 -8.48 12.71 29.96
N TYR A 3 -9.80 12.62 30.13
CA TYR A 3 -10.71 12.11 29.09
C TYR A 3 -10.73 12.99 27.84
N LYS A 4 -10.39 14.29 27.96
CA LYS A 4 -10.31 15.19 26.82
C LYS A 4 -9.07 14.87 25.98
N ALA A 5 -7.92 14.74 26.62
CA ALA A 5 -6.68 14.35 25.94
C ALA A 5 -6.79 12.98 25.25
N ILE A 6 -7.47 12.00 25.88
CA ILE A 6 -7.77 10.70 25.27
C ILE A 6 -8.64 10.87 24.01
N GLY A 7 -9.71 11.69 24.09
CA GLY A 7 -10.61 11.95 22.96
C GLY A 7 -9.90 12.63 21.77
N ASP A 8 -9.05 13.60 22.05
CA ASP A 8 -8.27 14.32 21.03
C ASP A 8 -7.23 13.41 20.36
N ALA A 9 -6.54 12.58 21.14
CA ALA A 9 -5.59 11.59 20.64
C ALA A 9 -6.29 10.52 19.77
N LEU A 10 -7.43 9.97 20.21
CA LEU A 10 -8.22 9.01 19.42
C LEU A 10 -8.74 9.62 18.12
N THR A 11 -9.13 10.90 18.14
CA THR A 11 -9.56 11.62 16.93
C THR A 11 -8.41 11.75 15.93
N THR A 12 -7.21 12.04 16.41
CA THR A 12 -6.00 12.13 15.57
C THR A 12 -5.65 10.78 14.96
N ILE A 13 -5.58 9.72 15.78
CA ILE A 13 -5.33 8.36 15.30
C ILE A 13 -6.38 7.93 14.27
N GLY A 14 -7.67 8.24 14.51
CA GLY A 14 -8.74 7.95 13.57
C GLY A 14 -8.53 8.59 12.19
N LYS A 15 -8.09 9.86 12.14
CA LYS A 15 -7.75 10.55 10.89
C LYS A 15 -6.58 9.88 10.17
N GLU A 16 -5.56 9.47 10.90
CA GLU A 16 -4.40 8.78 10.34
C GLU A 16 -4.76 7.41 9.77
N ILE A 17 -5.62 6.64 10.46
CA ILE A 17 -6.17 5.38 9.97
C ILE A 17 -6.94 5.60 8.67
N THR A 18 -7.83 6.59 8.59
CA THR A 18 -8.57 6.90 7.35
C THR A 18 -7.61 7.24 6.22
N LYS A 19 -6.57 8.04 6.49
CA LYS A 19 -5.56 8.40 5.48
C LYS A 19 -4.77 7.17 5.00
N ALA A 20 -4.37 6.30 5.91
CA ALA A 20 -3.65 5.06 5.58
C ALA A 20 -4.52 4.10 4.77
N ASN A 21 -5.81 3.94 5.12
CA ASN A 21 -6.76 3.13 4.37
C ASN A 21 -6.95 3.67 2.93
N ASN A 22 -7.16 4.98 2.76
CA ASN A 22 -7.29 5.56 1.43
C ASN A 22 -6.04 5.32 0.57
N LYS A 23 -4.85 5.34 1.19
CA LYS A 23 -3.59 5.03 0.48
C LYS A 23 -3.50 3.54 0.15
N LEU A 24 -3.96 2.66 1.03
CA LEU A 24 -4.03 1.22 0.80
C LEU A 24 -4.95 0.92 -0.40
N ASP A 25 -6.14 1.52 -0.43
CA ASP A 25 -7.10 1.34 -1.53
C ASP A 25 -6.48 1.73 -2.88
N GLN A 26 -5.80 2.88 -2.95
CA GLN A 26 -5.10 3.31 -4.17
C GLN A 26 -3.97 2.36 -4.61
N VAL A 27 -3.26 1.74 -3.66
CA VAL A 27 -2.20 0.76 -3.96
C VAL A 27 -2.82 -0.54 -4.45
N LEU A 28 -3.91 -0.99 -3.84
CA LEU A 28 -4.64 -2.19 -4.24
C LEU A 28 -5.26 -2.04 -5.63
N GLU A 29 -5.89 -0.91 -5.94
CA GLU A 29 -6.40 -0.62 -7.29
C GLU A 29 -5.29 -0.73 -8.34
N LYS A 30 -4.13 -0.12 -8.08
CA LYS A 30 -2.97 -0.23 -8.97
C LYS A 30 -2.45 -1.65 -9.08
N LEU A 31 -2.45 -2.43 -8.00
CA LEU A 31 -2.01 -3.84 -8.02
C LEU A 31 -2.91 -4.71 -8.90
N VAL A 32 -4.22 -4.45 -8.89
CA VAL A 32 -5.20 -5.13 -9.76
C VAL A 32 -4.91 -4.85 -11.24
N GLU A 33 -4.48 -3.64 -11.60
CA GLU A 33 -4.05 -3.32 -12.97
C GLU A 33 -2.89 -4.22 -13.49
N PHE A 34 -2.10 -4.81 -12.59
CA PHE A 34 -1.01 -5.73 -12.92
C PHE A 34 -1.42 -7.21 -12.96
N GLU A 35 -2.69 -7.56 -12.74
CA GLU A 35 -3.13 -8.97 -12.81
C GLU A 35 -2.97 -9.57 -14.21
N ASN A 36 -2.79 -8.75 -15.25
CA ASN A 36 -2.67 -9.23 -16.62
C ASN A 36 -1.24 -9.47 -17.14
N LEU A 37 -0.24 -9.49 -16.25
CA LEU A 37 1.16 -9.75 -16.63
C LEU A 37 1.36 -11.16 -17.25
N GLU A 38 0.58 -12.16 -16.85
CA GLU A 38 0.66 -13.51 -17.46
C GLU A 38 0.08 -13.55 -18.88
N GLU A 39 -0.96 -12.77 -19.17
CA GLU A 39 -1.47 -12.65 -20.55
C GLU A 39 -0.46 -11.93 -21.45
N GLN A 40 0.15 -10.86 -20.96
CA GLN A 40 1.23 -10.16 -21.66
C GLN A 40 2.46 -11.05 -21.90
N LYS A 41 2.79 -11.93 -20.95
CA LYS A 41 3.86 -12.92 -21.10
C LYS A 41 3.55 -13.94 -22.18
N LYS A 42 2.30 -14.43 -22.25
CA LYS A 42 1.86 -15.31 -23.34
C LYS A 42 1.95 -14.60 -24.70
N SER A 43 1.55 -13.33 -24.78
CA SER A 43 1.69 -12.53 -26.00
C SER A 43 3.15 -12.36 -26.42
N ALA A 44 4.07 -12.14 -25.47
CA ALA A 44 5.49 -12.06 -25.77
C ALA A 44 6.05 -13.38 -26.31
N ILE A 45 5.65 -14.53 -25.74
CA ILE A 45 6.04 -15.85 -26.23
C ILE A 45 5.51 -16.08 -27.65
N ALA A 46 4.23 -15.78 -27.91
CA ALA A 46 3.64 -15.91 -29.24
C ALA A 46 4.34 -15.04 -30.30
N ALA A 47 4.79 -13.83 -29.93
CA ALA A 47 5.57 -12.98 -30.82
C ALA A 47 6.95 -13.57 -31.15
N ILE A 48 7.60 -14.24 -30.18
CA ILE A 48 8.86 -14.97 -30.40
C ILE A 48 8.64 -16.15 -31.34
N GLU A 49 7.58 -16.93 -31.11
CA GLU A 49 7.22 -18.10 -31.95
C GLU A 49 6.87 -17.70 -33.39
N ALA A 50 6.42 -16.47 -33.61
CA ALA A 50 6.12 -15.91 -34.92
C ALA A 50 7.31 -15.20 -35.59
N ASP A 51 8.54 -15.35 -35.06
CA ASP A 51 9.76 -14.65 -35.51
C ASP A 51 9.66 -13.11 -35.49
N ASN A 52 8.71 -12.56 -34.73
CA ASN A 52 8.52 -11.13 -34.57
C ASN A 52 9.27 -10.61 -33.33
N PHE A 53 10.60 -10.59 -33.44
CA PHE A 53 11.49 -10.26 -32.33
C PHE A 53 11.40 -8.80 -31.87
N SER A 54 10.99 -7.87 -32.73
CA SER A 54 10.82 -6.46 -32.36
C SER A 54 9.70 -6.30 -31.33
N ASP A 55 8.53 -6.86 -31.63
CA ASP A 55 7.35 -6.78 -30.77
C ASP A 55 7.56 -7.59 -29.48
N ALA A 56 8.21 -8.76 -29.60
CA ALA A 56 8.61 -9.55 -28.44
C ALA A 56 9.52 -8.77 -27.48
N LEU A 57 10.51 -8.04 -28.01
CA LEU A 57 11.44 -7.26 -27.20
C LEU A 57 10.72 -6.11 -26.47
N GLU A 58 9.78 -5.44 -27.14
CA GLU A 58 8.99 -4.37 -26.54
C GLU A 58 8.07 -4.88 -25.43
N LEU A 59 7.40 -6.02 -25.66
CA LEU A 59 6.56 -6.68 -24.66
C LEU A 59 7.38 -7.12 -23.44
N VAL A 60 8.56 -7.71 -23.63
CA VAL A 60 9.44 -8.13 -22.53
C VAL A 60 9.92 -6.94 -21.69
N LYS A 61 10.28 -5.80 -22.33
CA LYS A 61 10.66 -4.59 -21.59
C LYS A 61 9.50 -4.02 -20.77
N THR A 62 8.29 -4.08 -21.32
CA THR A 62 7.07 -3.64 -20.62
C THR A 62 6.75 -4.54 -19.44
N LEU A 63 6.88 -5.85 -19.60
CA LEU A 63 6.74 -6.84 -18.53
C LEU A 63 7.75 -6.63 -17.41
N ASP A 64 9.02 -6.37 -17.73
CA ASP A 64 10.06 -6.18 -16.73
C ASP A 64 9.83 -4.92 -15.89
N LYS A 65 9.50 -3.80 -16.54
CA LYS A 65 9.09 -2.56 -15.86
C LYS A 65 7.83 -2.77 -15.02
N GLY A 66 6.85 -3.50 -15.54
CA GLY A 66 5.61 -3.83 -14.84
C GLY A 66 5.86 -4.69 -13.61
N LYS A 67 6.78 -5.66 -13.70
CA LYS A 67 7.17 -6.54 -12.59
C LYS A 67 7.83 -5.74 -11.46
N GLN A 68 8.79 -4.87 -11.77
CA GLN A 68 9.42 -4.04 -10.74
C GLN A 68 8.41 -3.13 -10.05
N LYS A 69 7.58 -2.43 -10.84
CA LYS A 69 6.53 -1.56 -10.29
C LYS A 69 5.54 -2.33 -9.42
N ARG A 70 5.18 -3.57 -9.79
CA ARG A 70 4.34 -4.45 -8.98
C ARG A 70 5.01 -4.83 -7.66
N LEU A 71 6.30 -5.15 -7.66
CA LEU A 71 7.07 -5.44 -6.44
C LEU A 71 7.10 -4.22 -5.52
N ASP A 72 7.36 -3.04 -6.06
CA ASP A 72 7.38 -1.79 -5.29
C ASP A 72 6.01 -1.50 -4.66
N LEU A 73 4.92 -1.77 -5.39
CA LEU A 73 3.55 -1.62 -4.88
C LEU A 73 3.22 -2.65 -3.79
N LEU A 74 3.67 -3.90 -3.93
CA LEU A 74 3.50 -4.93 -2.88
C LEU A 74 4.26 -4.54 -1.60
N GLN A 75 5.46 -4.00 -1.73
CA GLN A 75 6.21 -3.51 -0.57
C GLN A 75 5.49 -2.33 0.12
N GLN A 76 4.98 -1.37 -0.67
CA GLN A 76 4.18 -0.26 -0.14
C GLN A 76 2.91 -0.75 0.56
N GLU A 77 2.24 -1.77 0.01
CA GLU A 77 1.06 -2.40 0.60
C GLU A 77 1.38 -2.96 1.99
N GLU A 78 2.48 -3.71 2.11
CA GLU A 78 2.93 -4.29 3.37
C GLU A 78 3.28 -3.20 4.41
N GLU A 79 3.97 -2.15 4.00
CA GLU A 79 4.33 -1.01 4.87
C GLU A 79 3.08 -0.28 5.39
N ILE A 80 2.08 -0.08 4.54
CA ILE A 80 0.81 0.55 4.94
C ILE A 80 0.05 -0.36 5.92
N ARG A 81 0.03 -1.68 5.70
CA ARG A 81 -0.58 -2.62 6.66
C ARG A 81 0.11 -2.59 8.02
N LYS A 82 1.44 -2.56 8.06
CA LYS A 82 2.20 -2.41 9.32
C LYS A 82 1.87 -1.10 10.03
N THR A 83 1.75 -0.02 9.27
CA THR A 83 1.35 1.29 9.80
C THR A 83 -0.06 1.25 10.40
N LEU A 84 -1.02 0.64 9.69
CA LEU A 84 -2.40 0.48 10.18
C LEU A 84 -2.46 -0.34 11.47
N GLU A 85 -1.66 -1.40 11.59
CA GLU A 85 -1.61 -2.21 12.81
C GLU A 85 -1.03 -1.40 13.98
N SER A 86 0.07 -0.68 13.76
CA SER A 86 0.65 0.20 14.78
C SER A 86 -0.31 1.30 15.24
N LEU A 87 -1.11 1.87 14.33
CA LEU A 87 -2.15 2.84 14.67
C LEU A 87 -3.28 2.23 15.49
N ARG A 88 -3.66 0.98 15.22
CA ARG A 88 -4.67 0.24 16.01
C ARG A 88 -4.16 -0.05 17.43
N GLU A 89 -2.92 -0.51 17.56
CA GLU A 89 -2.27 -0.69 18.86
C GLU A 89 -2.21 0.64 19.64
N SER A 90 -1.88 1.73 18.96
CA SER A 90 -1.87 3.08 19.54
C SER A 90 -3.26 3.53 19.98
N ALA A 91 -4.30 3.23 19.20
CA ALA A 91 -5.69 3.52 19.57
C ALA A 91 -6.10 2.74 20.82
N GLN A 92 -5.74 1.45 20.90
CA GLN A 92 -6.03 0.62 22.07
C GLN A 92 -5.30 1.14 23.31
N ALA A 93 -4.00 1.44 23.21
CA ALA A 93 -3.23 2.01 24.31
C ALA A 93 -3.81 3.36 24.79
N THR A 94 -4.22 4.21 23.85
CA THR A 94 -4.85 5.51 24.15
C THR A 94 -6.19 5.31 24.86
N ALA A 95 -7.01 4.33 24.45
CA ALA A 95 -8.27 3.99 25.12
C ALA A 95 -8.07 3.46 26.55
N GLU A 96 -6.93 2.81 26.83
CA GLU A 96 -6.51 2.43 28.19
C GLU A 96 -5.95 3.62 29.00
N GLY A 97 -5.86 4.81 28.42
CA GLY A 97 -5.33 6.01 29.05
C GLY A 97 -3.80 6.17 28.97
N LYS A 98 -3.12 5.34 28.16
CA LYS A 98 -1.68 5.47 27.86
C LYS A 98 -1.53 6.27 26.57
N ILE A 99 -1.55 7.60 26.69
CA ILE A 99 -1.38 8.50 25.54
C ILE A 99 0.10 8.51 25.13
N PRO A 100 0.45 8.14 23.89
CA PRO A 100 1.81 8.23 23.38
C PRO A 100 2.34 9.68 23.39
N ASP A 101 3.62 9.88 23.71
CA ASP A 101 4.23 11.21 23.82
C ASP A 101 4.20 12.04 22.50
N ASN A 102 4.05 11.38 21.35
CA ASN A 102 3.90 12.04 20.05
C ASN A 102 2.47 12.52 19.76
N LEU A 103 1.50 12.20 20.63
CA LEU A 103 0.09 12.59 20.54
C LEU A 103 -0.33 13.48 21.73
N SER A 104 0.53 13.68 22.72
CA SER A 104 0.24 14.41 23.96
C SER A 104 0.48 15.93 23.87
N ALA A 105 0.96 16.46 22.74
CA ALA A 105 1.31 17.86 22.59
C ALA A 105 0.53 18.54 21.44
N GLN A 106 -0.67 19.03 21.76
CA GLN A 106 -1.27 20.21 21.10
C GLN A 106 -1.93 21.07 22.19
N ASP A 107 -1.09 21.78 22.95
CA ASP A 107 -1.49 22.99 23.67
C ASP A 107 -1.42 24.19 22.71
#